data_AF-A0A532EDR4-F1
#
_entry.id   AF-A0A532EDR4-F1
#
_cell.length_a   1.000
_cell.length_b   1.000
_cell.length_c   1.000
_cell.angle_alpha   90.00
_cell.angle_beta   90.00
_cell.angle_gamma   90.00
#
_symmetry.space_group_name_H-M   'P 1'
#
loop_
_entity.id
_entity.type
_entity.pdbx_description
1 polymer ?
#
loop_
_entity_poly.entity_id
_entity_poly.type
_entity_poly.pdbx_seq_one_letter_code
_entity_poly.pdbx_strand_id
1 'polypeptide(L)'
;MSVSALLGSEAVPPSESPAQQAMAQVCMVTIDGATLISRLGACRTIRGSVAPVVDDGGIVLGAVLVFHEIASSGQGLQVQGGQREDFWKMDAQLGRPQGIINLCSWCKRVPDESGEWYDLATFIAERSAIQFNGGLCPECMDQCFPCDERHK
;
A
#
# COMPACT_ATOMS: atom_id res chain seq x y z
N MET A 1 -39.76 -2.64 37.70
CA MET A 1 -38.65 -3.59 37.92
C MET A 1 -38.76 -4.61 36.78
N SER A 2 -37.91 -4.65 35.76
CA SER A 2 -36.45 -4.80 35.80
C SER A 2 -35.81 -4.10 34.60
N VAL A 3 -34.58 -3.63 34.79
CA VAL A 3 -33.68 -3.03 33.80
C VAL A 3 -32.59 -4.05 33.47
N SER A 4 -32.28 -4.25 32.19
CA SER A 4 -30.95 -4.58 31.61
C SER A 4 -31.14 -4.69 30.08
N ALA A 5 -30.58 -3.82 29.23
CA ALA A 5 -29.16 -3.73 28.83
C ALA A 5 -28.69 -5.07 28.20
N LEU A 6 -28.04 -5.19 27.04
CA LEU A 6 -27.23 -4.26 26.26
C LEU A 6 -26.80 -5.00 24.97
N LEU A 7 -26.41 -4.23 23.94
CA LEU A 7 -25.57 -4.61 22.79
C LEU A 7 -26.24 -5.32 21.61
N GLY A 8 -26.61 -4.49 20.63
CA GLY A 8 -26.77 -4.92 19.25
C GLY A 8 -25.42 -5.38 18.71
N SER A 9 -25.30 -6.68 18.42
CA SER A 9 -24.44 -7.14 17.34
C SER A 9 -25.27 -7.01 16.06
N GLU A 10 -25.19 -5.86 15.40
CA GLU A 10 -25.53 -5.81 13.98
C GLU A 10 -24.56 -6.77 13.29
N ALA A 11 -25.08 -7.95 12.95
CA ALA A 11 -24.40 -8.91 12.11
C ALA A 11 -24.15 -8.19 10.77
N VAL A 12 -22.92 -7.70 10.59
CA VAL A 12 -22.43 -7.26 9.30
C VAL A 12 -22.71 -8.40 8.32
N PRO A 13 -23.41 -8.17 7.20
CA PRO A 13 -23.69 -9.22 6.22
C PRO A 13 -22.35 -9.87 5.82
N PRO A 14 -22.34 -11.15 5.39
CA PRO A 14 -21.12 -11.79 4.92
C PRO A 14 -20.66 -11.09 3.64
N SER A 15 -19.96 -9.98 3.78
CA SER A 15 -19.12 -9.43 2.73
C SER A 15 -18.12 -10.54 2.43
N GLU A 16 -18.08 -11.00 1.18
CA GLU A 16 -17.12 -12.00 0.75
C GLU A 16 -15.72 -11.58 1.21
N SER A 17 -14.94 -12.53 1.73
CA SER A 17 -13.60 -12.16 2.18
C SER A 17 -12.83 -11.55 1.00
N PRO A 18 -12.10 -10.45 1.18
CA PRO A 18 -11.37 -9.81 0.08
C PRO A 18 -10.42 -10.77 -0.66
N ALA A 19 -9.93 -11.80 0.03
CA ALA A 19 -9.18 -12.90 -0.56
C ALA A 19 -10.03 -13.80 -1.47
N GLN A 20 -11.22 -14.21 -1.04
CA GLN A 20 -12.12 -14.97 -1.90
C GLN A 20 -12.54 -14.16 -3.12
N GLN A 21 -12.85 -12.88 -2.95
CA GLN A 21 -13.18 -11.99 -4.06
C GLN A 21 -12.02 -11.89 -5.06
N ALA A 22 -10.80 -11.64 -4.58
CA ALA A 22 -9.60 -11.55 -5.42
C ALA A 22 -9.32 -12.84 -6.19
N MET A 23 -9.49 -14.00 -5.54
CA MET A 23 -9.30 -15.32 -6.16
C MET A 23 -10.40 -15.64 -7.19
N ALA A 24 -11.67 -15.36 -6.87
CA ALA A 24 -12.80 -15.67 -7.74
C ALA A 24 -12.80 -14.81 -9.02
N GLN A 25 -12.44 -13.53 -8.90
CA GLN A 25 -12.43 -12.59 -10.01
C GLN A 25 -11.08 -12.49 -10.71
N VAL A 26 -10.05 -13.16 -10.18
CA VAL A 26 -8.66 -13.10 -10.65
C VAL A 26 -8.20 -11.65 -10.82
N CYS A 27 -8.48 -10.82 -9.80
CA CYS A 27 -8.19 -9.39 -9.82
C CYS A 27 -7.69 -8.88 -8.46
N MET A 28 -7.00 -7.74 -8.46
CA MET A 28 -6.59 -7.09 -7.23
C MET A 28 -7.78 -6.39 -6.57
N VAL A 29 -7.96 -6.59 -5.27
CA VAL A 29 -9.03 -6.00 -4.47
C VAL A 29 -8.43 -5.06 -3.41
N THR A 30 -8.91 -3.82 -3.34
CA THR A 30 -8.51 -2.87 -2.30
C THR A 30 -9.33 -3.07 -1.02
N ILE A 31 -8.71 -2.81 0.12
CA ILE A 31 -9.34 -2.83 1.45
C ILE A 31 -9.21 -1.44 2.04
N ASP A 32 -10.30 -0.66 2.00
CA ASP A 32 -10.33 0.72 2.50
C ASP A 32 -10.78 0.86 3.97
N GLY A 33 -10.71 -0.25 4.71
CA GLY A 33 -11.03 -0.32 6.13
C GLY A 33 -11.59 -1.69 6.47
N ALA A 34 -10.76 -2.57 7.03
CA ALA A 34 -11.19 -3.84 7.58
C ALA A 34 -10.68 -4.02 9.01
N THR A 35 -11.39 -4.81 9.81
CA THR A 35 -10.96 -5.15 11.16
C THR A 35 -10.22 -6.49 11.14
N LEU A 36 -8.91 -6.45 11.40
CA LEU A 36 -8.11 -7.64 11.62
C LEU A 36 -8.20 -8.04 13.10
N ILE A 37 -8.66 -9.25 13.35
CA ILE A 37 -8.78 -9.81 14.71
C ILE A 37 -7.67 -10.84 14.89
N SER A 38 -6.75 -10.59 15.81
CA SER A 38 -5.69 -11.54 16.16
C SER A 38 -6.25 -12.74 16.92
N ARG A 39 -5.47 -13.84 17.00
CA ARG A 39 -5.84 -15.02 17.81
C ARG A 39 -6.07 -14.72 19.29
N LEU A 40 -5.48 -13.63 19.80
CA LEU A 40 -5.62 -13.17 21.18
C LEU A 40 -6.79 -12.19 21.37
N GLY A 41 -7.59 -11.95 20.33
CA GLY A 41 -8.75 -11.06 20.36
C GLY A 41 -8.44 -9.57 20.19
N ALA A 42 -7.17 -9.18 20.04
CA ALA A 42 -6.83 -7.80 19.69
C ALA A 42 -7.36 -7.45 18.29
N CYS A 43 -8.07 -6.34 18.18
CA CYS A 43 -8.65 -5.82 16.95
C CYS A 43 -7.83 -4.64 16.43
N ARG A 44 -7.48 -4.67 15.13
CA ARG A 44 -6.75 -3.60 14.44
C ARG A 44 -7.52 -3.19 13.19
N THR A 45 -7.73 -1.90 12.99
CA THR A 45 -8.25 -1.41 11.72
C THR A 45 -7.11 -1.38 10.73
N ILE A 46 -7.31 -1.97 9.55
CA ILE A 46 -6.30 -2.08 8.51
C ILE A 46 -6.79 -1.50 7.20
N ARG A 47 -5.84 -0.98 6.41
CA ARG A 47 -6.00 -0.69 4.99
C ARG A 47 -4.99 -1.51 4.21
N GLY A 48 -5.34 -1.95 3.01
CA GLY A 48 -4.47 -2.84 2.25
C GLY A 48 -4.98 -3.19 0.87
N SER A 49 -4.35 -4.19 0.28
CA SER A 49 -4.76 -4.80 -0.97
C SER A 49 -4.58 -6.31 -0.91
N VAL A 50 -5.40 -7.02 -1.69
CA VAL A 50 -5.31 -8.46 -1.89
C VAL A 50 -5.12 -8.74 -3.36
N ALA A 51 -4.12 -9.54 -3.70
CA ALA A 51 -3.86 -9.98 -5.06
C ALA A 51 -3.91 -11.51 -5.14
N PRO A 52 -4.57 -12.10 -6.14
CA PRO A 52 -4.51 -13.53 -6.35
C PRO A 52 -3.11 -13.94 -6.83
N VAL A 53 -2.71 -15.15 -6.47
CA VAL A 53 -1.52 -15.82 -6.99
C VAL A 53 -2.00 -16.81 -8.02
N VAL A 54 -1.57 -16.65 -9.26
CA VAL A 54 -1.88 -17.55 -10.38
C VAL A 54 -0.61 -18.19 -10.92
N ASP A 55 -0.71 -19.43 -11.38
CA ASP A 55 0.36 -20.08 -12.13
C ASP A 55 0.33 -19.68 -13.62
N ASP A 56 1.29 -20.20 -14.39
CA ASP A 56 1.40 -19.96 -15.83
C ASP A 56 0.21 -20.53 -16.64
N GLY A 57 -0.54 -21.47 -16.05
CA GLY A 57 -1.76 -22.05 -16.62
C GLY A 57 -3.03 -21.25 -16.31
N GLY A 58 -2.92 -20.15 -15.54
CA GLY A 58 -4.05 -19.35 -15.10
C GLY A 58 -4.83 -19.96 -13.93
N ILE A 59 -4.29 -20.99 -13.28
CA ILE A 59 -4.90 -21.61 -12.10
C ILE A 59 -4.58 -20.76 -10.86
N VAL A 60 -5.61 -20.45 -10.08
CA VAL A 60 -5.46 -19.69 -8.83
C VAL A 60 -4.90 -20.60 -7.73
N LEU A 61 -3.68 -20.29 -7.27
CA LEU A 61 -2.98 -20.99 -6.19
C LEU A 61 -3.34 -20.42 -4.81
N GLY A 62 -3.75 -19.16 -4.73
CA GLY A 62 -4.11 -18.50 -3.47
C GLY A 62 -4.21 -16.99 -3.61
N ALA A 63 -4.01 -16.28 -2.50
CA ALA A 63 -3.97 -14.82 -2.48
C ALA A 63 -2.92 -14.30 -1.49
N VAL A 64 -2.30 -13.18 -1.84
CA VAL A 64 -1.40 -12.42 -0.97
C VAL A 64 -2.14 -11.18 -0.49
N LEU A 65 -2.19 -10.99 0.83
CA LEU A 65 -2.73 -9.81 1.49
C LEU A 65 -1.57 -8.94 1.98
N VAL A 66 -1.56 -7.67 1.61
CA VAL A 66 -0.64 -6.65 2.13
C VAL A 66 -1.46 -5.58 2.82
N PHE A 67 -1.14 -5.27 4.08
CA PHE A 67 -1.91 -4.32 4.87
C PHE A 67 -1.04 -3.52 5.83
N HIS A 68 -1.55 -2.36 6.25
CA HIS A 68 -1.02 -1.55 7.34
C HIS A 68 -2.14 -1.19 8.31
N GLU A 69 -1.79 -1.01 9.58
CA GLU A 69 -2.70 -0.50 10.60
C GLU A 69 -3.03 0.97 10.33
N ILE A 70 -4.30 1.35 10.48
CA ILE A 70 -4.77 2.73 10.40
C ILE A 70 -5.48 3.10 11.70
N ALA A 71 -5.45 4.38 12.06
CA ALA A 71 -6.09 4.87 13.28
C ALA A 71 -7.59 4.55 13.27
N SER A 72 -8.09 3.96 14.35
CA SER A 72 -9.51 3.66 14.53
C SER A 72 -10.28 4.98 14.69
N SER A 73 -11.15 5.30 13.73
CA SER A 73 -12.02 6.48 13.81
C SER A 73 -13.06 6.32 14.92
N GLY A 74 -12.73 6.73 16.14
CA GLY A 74 -13.59 6.74 17.32
C GLY A 74 -13.45 8.02 18.15
N GLN A 75 -14.12 9.08 17.69
CA GLN A 75 -14.59 10.34 18.33
C GLN A 75 -13.72 11.07 19.38
N GLY A 76 -13.37 12.35 19.08
CA GLY A 76 -13.18 13.36 20.12
C GLY A 76 -12.20 14.53 19.90
N LEU A 77 -12.20 15.24 18.76
CA LEU A 77 -12.20 16.71 18.72
C LEU A 77 -12.35 17.21 17.27
N GLN A 78 -13.32 18.10 17.09
CA GLN A 78 -13.53 18.87 15.88
C GLN A 78 -12.29 19.77 15.63
N VAL A 79 -11.50 19.48 14.60
CA VAL A 79 -10.56 20.45 14.03
C VAL A 79 -10.98 20.69 12.59
N GLN A 80 -11.12 21.98 12.30
CA GLN A 80 -11.64 22.64 11.11
C GLN A 80 -11.40 21.94 9.78
N GLY A 81 -12.41 22.03 8.90
CA GLY A 81 -12.22 21.86 7.47
C GLY A 81 -11.09 22.78 6.98
N GLY A 82 -10.13 22.17 6.32
CA GLY A 82 -8.95 22.83 5.79
C GLY A 82 -8.01 21.81 5.17
N GLN A 83 -8.24 21.56 3.88
CA GLN A 83 -7.33 20.99 2.88
C GLN A 83 -6.77 19.57 3.11
N ARG A 84 -7.07 18.71 2.13
CA ARG A 84 -6.41 17.42 1.89
C ARG A 84 -5.02 17.74 1.32
N GLU A 85 -4.04 18.00 2.19
CA GLU A 85 -2.67 18.29 1.78
C GLU A 85 -1.75 17.11 2.12
N ASP A 86 -0.98 16.70 1.12
CA ASP A 86 -0.10 15.56 1.06
C ASP A 86 0.76 15.37 2.32
N PHE A 87 0.64 14.21 2.95
CA PHE A 87 1.44 13.87 4.13
C PHE A 87 2.82 13.34 3.71
N TRP A 88 3.64 14.21 3.10
CA TRP A 88 5.08 14.01 2.92
C TRP A 88 5.83 15.09 3.68
N LYS A 89 6.22 14.81 4.93
CA LYS A 89 7.04 15.72 5.72
C LYS A 89 8.50 15.28 5.63
N MET A 90 9.35 16.14 5.09
CA MET A 90 10.80 15.99 5.22
C MET A 90 11.20 16.42 6.64
N ASP A 91 11.75 15.50 7.42
CA ASP A 91 12.39 15.87 8.69
C ASP A 91 13.76 16.48 8.38
N ALA A 92 13.86 17.81 8.49
CA ALA A 92 15.07 18.54 8.18
C ALA A 92 16.26 18.22 9.12
N GLN A 93 16.01 17.60 10.28
CA GLN A 93 17.04 17.26 11.26
C GLN A 93 17.70 15.92 10.96
N LEU A 94 16.99 14.98 10.32
CA LEU A 94 17.46 13.62 10.04
C LEU A 94 17.61 13.31 8.55
N GLY A 95 17.13 14.19 7.65
CA GLY A 95 17.25 14.01 6.20
C GLY A 95 16.48 12.80 5.66
N ARG A 96 15.52 12.26 6.42
CA ARG A 96 14.74 11.08 6.04
C ARG A 96 13.31 11.49 5.65
N PRO A 97 12.81 11.06 4.48
CA PRO A 97 11.39 11.22 4.17
C PRO A 97 10.57 10.39 5.16
N GLN A 98 9.62 11.01 5.85
CA GLN A 98 8.66 10.30 6.69
C GLN A 98 7.37 10.08 5.91
N GLY A 99 6.95 8.82 5.80
CA GLY A 99 5.73 8.39 5.09
C GLY A 99 5.87 6.99 4.49
N ILE A 100 4.75 6.32 4.22
CA ILE A 100 4.72 4.99 3.58
C ILE A 100 4.20 5.18 2.15
N ILE A 101 5.02 4.87 1.14
CA ILE A 101 4.58 4.81 -0.26
C ILE A 101 4.03 3.41 -0.53
N ASN A 102 2.74 3.30 -0.81
CA ASN A 102 2.14 2.07 -1.32
C ASN A 102 2.48 1.96 -2.81
N LEU A 103 3.29 0.96 -3.18
CA LEU A 103 3.72 0.72 -4.56
C LEU A 103 3.48 -0.74 -4.96
N CYS A 104 3.48 -1.01 -6.27
CA CYS A 104 3.45 -2.37 -6.77
C CYS A 104 4.74 -3.10 -6.39
N SER A 105 4.64 -4.18 -5.62
CA SER A 105 5.81 -4.96 -5.19
C SER A 105 6.65 -5.49 -6.35
N TRP A 106 6.03 -5.72 -7.52
CA TRP A 106 6.69 -6.20 -8.74
C TRP A 106 7.35 -5.08 -9.54
N CYS A 107 6.56 -4.18 -10.12
CA CYS A 107 7.05 -3.16 -11.07
C CYS A 107 7.39 -1.81 -10.44
N LYS A 108 7.23 -1.67 -9.11
CA LYS A 108 7.50 -0.44 -8.35
C LYS A 108 6.70 0.80 -8.76
N ARG A 109 5.65 0.66 -9.58
CA ARG A 109 4.73 1.76 -9.90
C ARG A 109 3.85 2.14 -8.70
N VAL A 110 3.39 3.38 -8.67
CA VAL A 110 2.53 3.96 -7.63
C VAL A 110 1.20 4.39 -8.27
N PRO A 111 0.04 4.14 -7.64
CA PRO A 111 -1.24 4.65 -8.11
C PRO A 111 -1.44 6.11 -7.70
N ASP A 112 -2.07 6.94 -8.54
CA ASP A 112 -2.52 8.29 -8.17
C ASP A 112 -3.95 8.27 -7.59
N GLU A 113 -4.48 9.46 -7.31
CA GLU A 113 -5.87 9.63 -6.89
C GLU A 113 -6.89 9.33 -8.00
N SER A 114 -6.46 9.31 -9.27
CA SER A 114 -7.31 9.01 -10.44
C SER A 114 -7.39 7.50 -10.74
N GLY A 115 -6.50 6.70 -10.13
CA GLY A 115 -6.37 5.26 -10.34
C GLY A 115 -5.32 4.87 -11.39
N GLU A 116 -4.63 5.84 -11.98
CA GLU A 116 -3.58 5.63 -12.97
C GLU A 116 -2.24 5.28 -12.29
N TRP A 117 -1.48 4.38 -12.91
CA TRP A 117 -0.22 3.87 -12.37
C TRP A 117 0.99 4.45 -13.12
N TYR A 118 1.92 5.04 -12.37
CA TYR A 118 3.11 5.69 -12.91
C TYR A 118 4.35 5.28 -12.11
N ASP A 119 5.52 5.56 -12.68
CA ASP A 119 6.79 5.17 -12.11
C ASP A 119 7.07 5.88 -10.78
N LEU A 120 7.76 5.18 -9.86
CA LEU A 120 8.12 5.72 -8.55
C LEU A 120 8.99 6.98 -8.65
N ALA A 121 9.90 7.05 -9.63
CA ALA A 121 10.75 8.22 -9.81
C ALA A 121 9.89 9.45 -10.16
N THR A 122 8.91 9.29 -11.05
CA THR A 122 7.94 10.34 -11.37
C THR A 122 7.15 10.75 -10.13
N PHE A 123 6.65 9.77 -9.36
CA PHE A 123 5.92 10.02 -8.11
C PHE A 123 6.72 10.86 -7.11
N ILE A 124 7.98 10.51 -6.89
CA ILE A 124 8.85 11.22 -5.96
C ILE A 124 9.20 12.60 -6.51
N ALA A 125 9.50 12.72 -7.80
CA ALA A 125 9.89 13.98 -8.42
C ALA A 125 8.76 15.02 -8.39
N GLU A 126 7.49 14.61 -8.53
CA GLU A 126 6.34 15.52 -8.48
C GLU A 126 6.01 16.01 -7.06
N ARG A 127 6.30 15.19 -6.04
CA ARG A 127 5.90 15.44 -4.64
C ARG A 127 7.05 15.84 -3.73
N SER A 128 8.24 16.00 -4.29
CA SER A 128 9.43 16.42 -3.55
C SER A 128 10.28 17.36 -4.41
N ALA A 129 11.26 18.01 -3.79
CA ALA A 129 12.26 18.80 -4.51
C ALA A 129 13.40 17.94 -5.10
N ILE A 130 13.21 16.63 -5.25
CA ILE A 130 14.25 15.68 -5.67
C ILE A 130 14.19 15.50 -7.19
N GLN A 131 15.35 15.60 -7.85
CA GLN A 131 15.52 15.29 -9.27
C GLN A 131 16.37 14.02 -9.43
N PHE A 132 15.96 13.14 -10.34
CA PHE A 132 16.70 11.93 -10.67
C PHE A 132 17.60 12.17 -11.88
N ASN A 133 18.83 11.65 -11.84
CA ASN A 133 19.71 11.59 -12.99
C ASN A 133 19.82 10.15 -13.51
N GLY A 134 19.93 9.99 -14.83
CA GLY A 134 20.05 8.68 -15.49
C GLY A 134 21.49 8.19 -15.58
N GLY A 135 22.22 8.15 -14.46
CA GLY A 135 23.58 7.63 -14.41
C GLY A 135 23.65 6.10 -14.33
N LEU A 136 24.77 5.52 -14.76
CA LEU A 136 25.10 4.12 -14.46
C LEU A 136 25.98 4.06 -13.21
N CYS A 137 25.67 3.16 -12.28
CA CYS A 137 26.57 2.86 -11.17
C CYS A 137 27.80 2.08 -11.68
N PRO A 138 28.92 2.05 -10.93
CA PRO A 138 30.13 1.34 -11.33
C PRO A 138 29.87 -0.12 -11.72
N GLU A 139 29.00 -0.81 -10.99
CA GLU A 139 28.66 -2.21 -11.26
C GLU A 139 27.93 -2.40 -12.60
N CYS A 140 26.99 -1.50 -12.91
CA CYS A 140 26.30 -1.51 -14.21
C CYS A 140 27.22 -1.07 -15.35
N MET A 141 28.15 -0.16 -15.08
CA MET A 141 29.15 0.27 -16.05
C MET A 141 30.06 -0.90 -16.43
N ASP A 142 30.54 -1.68 -15.44
CA ASP A 142 31.37 -2.85 -15.68
C ASP A 142 30.62 -3.98 -16.41
N GLN A 143 29.30 -4.12 -16.19
CA GLN A 143 28.48 -5.11 -16.88
C GLN A 143 28.16 -4.73 -18.33
N CYS A 144 27.82 -3.46 -18.58
CA CYS A 144 27.48 -2.98 -19.92
C CYS A 144 28.71 -2.69 -20.77
N PHE A 145 29.82 -2.31 -20.14
CA PHE A 145 31.10 -1.99 -20.78
C PHE A 145 32.25 -2.73 -20.09
N PRO A 146 32.25 -4.07 -20.11
CA PRO A 146 33.39 -4.82 -19.61
C PRO A 146 34.62 -4.36 -20.39
N CYS A 147 35.69 -4.02 -19.67
CA CYS A 147 36.99 -3.67 -20.25
C CYS A 147 37.59 -4.89 -20.94
N ASP A 148 37.08 -5.22 -22.12
CA ASP A 148 37.76 -6.07 -23.08
C ASP A 148 38.84 -5.20 -23.70
N GLU A 149 40.11 -5.60 -23.62
CA GLU A 149 41.29 -4.87 -24.13
C GLU A 149 41.31 -4.64 -25.66
N ARG A 150 40.14 -4.67 -26.33
CA ARG A 150 39.96 -4.55 -27.78
C ARG A 150 39.63 -3.15 -28.28
N HIS A 151 39.56 -2.16 -27.39
CA HIS A 151 39.37 -0.75 -27.78
C HIS A 151 40.51 0.12 -27.21
N LYS A 152 41.68 0.04 -27.83
CA LYS A 152 42.72 1.08 -27.80
C LYS A 152 42.95 1.57 -29.22
#